data_AF-E9E627-F1
#
_entry.id   AF-E9E627-F1
#
_cell.length_a   1.000
_cell.length_b   1.000
_cell.length_c   1.000
_cell.angle_alpha   90.00
_cell.angle_beta   90.00
_cell.angle_gamma   90.00
#
_symmetry.space_group_name_H-M   'P 1'
#
loop_
_entity.id
_entity.type
_entity.pdbx_description
1 polymer ?
#
loop_
_entity_poly.entity_id
_entity_poly.type
_entity_poly.pdbx_seq_one_letter_code
_entity_poly.pdbx_strand_id
1 'polypeptide(L)'
;MTMNLLIWRRPQFDAARVIKVRLGKKVVKGENGNWKTDGELVGEDGLRQGKQNADAVSHGDAHGDGANNEKEEHQYIWQTFPEKGTFLGRLGWALDLSFSFRGAANHPGWNYSITSIPRPPIPRPIQHCSPVIITTIPPKTTSGHAIPLSEAQLLTSRLARVASCYLILDLLSVQMMKDPYFIHGPHMPHPKSPLILLYRECMSLVGIWAAINALFNLNDMAQYYFLKTFFPSRAALWHYASTFGSVSEIFNRGLAGWWGAWWHQTFRLEFLGPSTYLLQNGYIKRGTQTADAVGLFASFFQSGLMHAAGSLSSIPDTKPWRSMVFFLLQGIGIVLQQRLALCLRRSMGSSPRIVRQLGNVLFCLAWLYMSAPFFIDDLASTGLWMFEPVPISPLRYMGFGHPEDHWWRWDRDHLPKWYPAKHWWEVGIAL
;
A
#
# COMPACT_ATOMS: atom_id res chain seq x y z
N MET A 1 12.29 -8.05 1.16
CA MET A 1 12.63 -7.62 2.53
C MET A 1 13.14 -6.19 2.46
N THR A 2 12.70 -5.28 3.33
CA THR A 2 12.96 -3.84 3.17
C THR A 2 14.16 -3.38 4.01
N MET A 3 14.88 -2.33 3.56
CA MET A 3 16.01 -1.73 4.30
C MET A 3 15.62 -1.32 5.72
N ASN A 4 14.39 -0.88 5.96
CA ASN A 4 13.93 -0.48 7.29
C ASN A 4 13.92 -1.64 8.28
N LEU A 5 13.46 -2.82 7.85
CA LEU A 5 13.44 -4.02 8.68
C LEU A 5 14.84 -4.55 8.98
N LEU A 6 15.79 -4.32 8.09
CA LEU A 6 17.18 -4.79 8.19
C LEU A 6 18.09 -3.84 8.97
N ILE A 7 17.93 -2.52 8.78
CA ILE A 7 18.88 -1.51 9.27
C ILE A 7 18.35 -0.79 10.51
N TRP A 8 17.07 -0.40 10.50
CA TRP A 8 16.52 0.52 11.50
C TRP A 8 15.70 -0.17 12.59
N ARG A 9 15.42 -1.47 12.45
CA ARG A 9 14.51 -2.23 13.31
C ARG A 9 15.12 -3.55 13.74
N ARG A 10 14.49 -4.18 14.73
CA ARG A 10 14.92 -5.47 15.28
C ARG A 10 13.74 -6.45 15.34
N PRO A 11 13.11 -6.81 14.21
CA PRO A 11 11.75 -7.35 14.16
C PRO A 11 11.50 -8.57 15.05
N GLN A 12 12.53 -9.37 15.31
CA GLN A 12 12.47 -10.51 16.23
C GLN A 12 12.08 -10.12 17.67
N PHE A 13 12.36 -8.89 18.08
CA PHE A 13 12.15 -8.40 19.45
C PHE A 13 10.97 -7.45 19.55
N ASP A 14 10.72 -6.65 18.53
CA ASP A 14 9.80 -5.52 18.60
C ASP A 14 8.60 -5.62 17.66
N ALA A 15 8.56 -6.56 16.72
CA ALA A 15 7.40 -6.73 15.85
C ALA A 15 6.37 -7.70 16.45
N ALA A 16 5.10 -7.38 16.27
CA ALA A 16 3.99 -8.24 16.65
C ALA A 16 2.89 -8.13 15.60
N ARG A 17 2.23 -9.27 15.32
CA ARG A 17 1.09 -9.35 14.41
C ARG A 17 -0.19 -9.71 15.13
N VAL A 18 -1.33 -9.30 14.60
CA VAL A 18 -2.66 -9.69 15.05
C VAL A 18 -3.05 -10.97 14.35
N ILE A 19 -3.49 -11.97 15.12
CA ILE A 19 -4.03 -13.22 14.61
C ILE A 19 -5.43 -13.48 15.19
N LYS A 20 -6.25 -14.18 14.41
CA LYS A 20 -7.58 -14.66 14.85
C LYS A 20 -7.42 -16.04 15.46
N VAL A 21 -7.88 -16.23 16.69
CA VAL A 21 -7.83 -17.50 17.42
C VAL A 21 -9.25 -17.90 17.83
N ARG A 22 -9.54 -19.21 17.84
CA ARG A 22 -10.80 -19.75 18.35
C ARG A 22 -10.70 -19.91 19.87
N LEU A 23 -11.67 -19.40 20.63
CA LEU A 23 -11.78 -19.77 22.04
C LEU A 23 -12.25 -21.23 22.13
N GLY A 24 -11.40 -22.10 22.67
CA GLY A 24 -11.83 -23.43 23.07
C GLY A 24 -12.58 -23.35 24.40
N LYS A 25 -13.82 -23.87 24.47
CA LYS A 25 -14.47 -24.15 25.75
C LYS A 25 -13.74 -25.33 26.41
N LYS A 26 -12.93 -25.09 27.45
CA LYS A 26 -12.50 -26.15 28.33
C LYS A 26 -13.55 -26.32 29.42
N VAL A 27 -14.32 -27.40 29.35
CA VAL A 27 -15.22 -27.80 30.43
C VAL A 27 -14.35 -28.35 31.56
N VAL A 28 -14.09 -27.54 32.58
CA VAL A 28 -13.46 -28.01 33.82
C VAL A 28 -14.57 -28.57 34.71
N LYS A 29 -14.56 -29.90 34.87
CA LYS A 29 -15.46 -30.58 35.81
C LYS A 29 -14.96 -30.31 37.23
N GLY A 30 -15.56 -29.36 37.92
CA GLY A 30 -15.28 -29.12 39.34
C GLY A 30 -15.79 -30.28 40.19
N GLU A 31 -15.02 -30.67 41.21
CA GLU A 31 -15.36 -31.78 42.14
C GLU A 31 -16.64 -31.57 42.95
N ASN A 32 -17.27 -30.40 42.89
CA ASN A 32 -18.58 -30.14 43.52
C ASN A 32 -19.58 -29.59 42.51
N GLY A 33 -19.99 -30.42 41.54
CA GLY A 33 -21.31 -30.39 40.86
C GLY A 33 -21.81 -29.08 40.23
N ASN A 34 -21.03 -28.00 40.21
CA ASN A 34 -21.46 -26.69 39.74
C ASN A 34 -20.56 -26.21 38.59
N TRP A 35 -21.20 -25.90 37.47
CA TRP A 35 -20.53 -25.50 36.24
C TRP A 35 -20.02 -24.07 36.37
N LYS A 36 -18.70 -23.87 36.26
CA LYS A 36 -18.10 -22.56 36.02
C LYS A 36 -17.40 -22.56 34.67
N THR A 37 -17.78 -21.62 33.81
CA THR A 37 -17.09 -21.29 32.56
C THR A 37 -15.97 -20.32 32.87
N ASP A 38 -14.72 -20.80 32.89
CA ASP A 38 -13.54 -19.96 32.82
C ASP A 38 -12.97 -20.02 31.39
N GLY A 39 -12.82 -18.85 30.76
CA GLY A 39 -12.24 -18.72 29.43
C GLY A 39 -10.72 -18.70 29.52
N GLU A 40 -10.07 -19.83 29.29
CA GLU A 40 -8.61 -19.93 29.19
C GLU A 40 -8.19 -20.08 27.72
N LEU A 41 -7.15 -19.33 27.32
CA LEU A 41 -6.57 -19.40 25.98
C LEU A 41 -5.83 -20.74 25.81
N VAL A 42 -6.34 -21.61 24.95
CA VAL A 42 -5.66 -22.87 24.60
C VAL A 42 -4.41 -22.53 23.77
N GLY A 43 -3.23 -22.76 24.36
CA GLY A 43 -1.94 -22.63 23.69
C GLY A 43 -1.76 -23.61 22.54
N GLU A 44 -1.00 -23.18 21.52
CA GLU A 44 -0.60 -23.97 20.36
C GLU A 44 0.18 -25.22 20.75
N ASP A 45 -0.47 -26.39 20.68
CA ASP A 45 0.17 -27.67 20.37
C ASP A 45 -0.91 -28.65 19.87
N GLY A 46 -1.29 -28.51 18.59
CA GLY A 46 -2.38 -29.30 18.04
C GLY A 46 -2.60 -29.15 16.53
N LEU A 47 -1.54 -29.04 15.74
CA LEU A 47 -1.65 -29.14 14.28
C LEU A 47 -1.64 -30.63 13.86
N ARG A 48 -2.81 -31.28 13.84
CA ARG A 48 -3.04 -32.47 13.01
C ARG A 48 -4.53 -32.70 12.72
N GLN A 49 -4.86 -32.52 11.44
CA GLN A 49 -5.91 -33.16 10.62
C GLN A 49 -7.40 -32.96 10.96
N GLY A 50 -8.12 -32.51 9.92
CA GLY A 50 -9.58 -32.58 9.81
C GLY A 50 -10.05 -31.96 8.48
N LYS A 51 -10.00 -32.76 7.42
CA LYS A 51 -10.53 -32.44 6.07
C LYS A 51 -12.08 -32.37 6.14
N GLN A 52 -12.68 -31.57 5.25
CA GLN A 52 -14.11 -31.55 4.87
C GLN A 52 -15.10 -30.81 5.80
N ASN A 53 -15.45 -29.58 5.45
CA ASN A 53 -16.73 -29.20 4.82
C ASN A 53 -16.89 -27.68 4.93
N ALA A 54 -16.83 -27.01 3.79
CA ALA A 54 -17.10 -25.59 3.68
C ALA A 54 -18.61 -25.44 3.43
N ASP A 55 -19.38 -25.26 4.50
CA ASP A 55 -20.71 -24.69 4.39
C ASP A 55 -20.66 -23.22 4.78
N ALA A 56 -21.08 -22.41 3.82
CA ALA A 56 -21.21 -20.97 3.89
C ALA A 56 -22.30 -20.59 4.89
N VAL A 57 -22.00 -19.67 5.81
CA VAL A 57 -23.03 -18.97 6.59
C VAL A 57 -23.05 -17.50 6.18
N SER A 58 -23.99 -17.24 5.28
CA SER A 58 -24.61 -15.96 4.99
C SER A 58 -25.19 -15.35 6.26
N HIS A 59 -24.96 -14.05 6.47
CA HIS A 59 -25.77 -13.27 7.41
C HIS A 59 -26.89 -12.58 6.63
N GLY A 60 -28.10 -13.14 6.73
CA GLY A 60 -29.36 -12.50 6.38
C GLY A 60 -30.24 -12.38 7.64
N ASP A 61 -30.88 -11.23 7.73
CA ASP A 61 -31.98 -10.75 8.56
C ASP A 61 -32.55 -11.57 9.73
N ALA A 62 -32.78 -10.84 10.82
CA ALA A 62 -33.45 -11.29 12.02
C ALA A 62 -34.98 -11.28 11.85
N HIS A 63 -35.61 -12.45 11.96
CA HIS A 63 -36.88 -12.65 12.64
C HIS A 63 -37.11 -14.15 12.90
N GLY A 64 -37.43 -14.51 14.14
CA GLY A 64 -38.14 -15.74 14.49
C GLY A 64 -37.32 -16.98 14.89
N ASP A 65 -37.38 -17.31 16.18
CA ASP A 65 -37.30 -18.62 16.83
C ASP A 65 -36.10 -19.56 16.66
N GLY A 66 -35.41 -19.76 17.79
CA GLY A 66 -35.26 -21.08 18.39
C GLY A 66 -34.36 -22.10 17.69
N ALA A 67 -33.05 -21.85 17.62
CA ALA A 67 -32.06 -22.93 17.52
C ALA A 67 -30.71 -22.52 18.13
N ASN A 68 -30.29 -23.26 19.16
CA ASN A 68 -28.96 -23.21 19.76
C ASN A 68 -27.89 -23.47 18.69
N ASN A 69 -27.33 -22.42 18.09
CA ASN A 69 -26.05 -22.49 17.42
C ASN A 69 -25.02 -21.77 18.30
N GLU A 70 -24.22 -22.56 19.00
CA GLU A 70 -23.03 -22.12 19.70
C GLU A 70 -22.10 -21.41 18.69
N LYS A 71 -22.19 -20.08 18.60
CA LYS A 71 -21.22 -19.28 17.86
C LYS A 71 -19.87 -19.49 18.52
N GLU A 72 -18.98 -20.26 17.90
CA GLU A 72 -17.57 -20.32 18.28
C GLU A 72 -17.03 -18.88 18.37
N GLU A 73 -16.83 -18.40 19.59
CA GLU A 73 -16.39 -17.03 19.83
C GLU A 73 -14.92 -16.93 19.39
N HIS A 74 -14.66 -16.15 18.34
CA HIS A 74 -13.31 -15.92 17.86
C HIS A 74 -12.77 -14.63 18.48
N GLN A 75 -11.55 -14.68 19.00
CA GLN A 75 -10.86 -13.52 19.56
C GLN A 75 -9.62 -13.18 18.74
N TYR A 76 -9.27 -11.89 18.70
CA TYR A 76 -8.03 -11.43 18.09
C TYR A 76 -7.00 -11.17 19.18
N ILE A 77 -5.77 -11.63 18.97
CA ILE A 77 -4.66 -11.49 19.92
C ILE A 77 -3.38 -11.00 19.24
N TRP A 78 -2.50 -10.35 20.01
CA TRP A 78 -1.15 -10.01 19.57
C TRP A 78 -0.22 -11.23 19.66
N GLN A 79 0.43 -11.56 18.56
CA GLN A 79 1.45 -12.59 18.46
C GLN A 79 2.81 -11.94 18.17
N THR A 80 3.68 -11.94 19.18
CA THR A 80 5.11 -11.61 19.05
C THR A 80 5.87 -12.72 18.32
N PHE A 81 7.16 -12.52 18.03
CA PHE A 81 8.00 -13.56 17.44
C PHE A 81 7.94 -14.87 18.27
N PRO A 82 7.65 -16.03 17.65
CA PRO A 82 7.51 -17.29 18.38
C PRO A 82 8.90 -17.89 18.70
N GLU A 83 9.60 -17.29 19.66
CA GLU A 83 10.97 -17.68 20.05
C GLU A 83 11.08 -19.16 20.44
N LYS A 84 10.11 -19.66 21.20
CA LYS A 84 10.00 -21.06 21.64
C LYS A 84 9.25 -21.96 20.65
N GLY A 85 8.78 -21.41 19.53
CA GLY A 85 8.04 -22.16 18.51
C GLY A 85 8.94 -23.03 17.63
N THR A 86 8.30 -23.89 16.82
CA THR A 86 8.98 -24.70 15.80
C THR A 86 9.69 -23.84 14.76
N PHE A 87 10.67 -24.41 14.06
CA PHE A 87 11.33 -23.73 12.94
C PHE A 87 10.32 -23.24 11.88
N LEU A 88 9.35 -24.08 11.52
CA LEU A 88 8.29 -23.73 10.58
C LEU A 88 7.39 -22.61 11.09
N GLY A 89 7.10 -22.56 12.40
CA GLY A 89 6.37 -21.45 13.00
C GLY A 89 7.12 -20.12 12.90
N ARG A 90 8.43 -20.14 13.19
CA ARG A 90 9.31 -18.96 13.04
C ARG A 90 9.45 -18.52 11.59
N LEU A 91 9.65 -19.48 10.69
CA LEU A 91 9.73 -19.23 9.25
C LEU A 91 8.41 -18.65 8.73
N GLY A 92 7.27 -19.25 9.06
CA GLY A 92 5.95 -18.76 8.67
C GLY A 92 5.66 -17.35 9.20
N TRP A 93 6.08 -17.04 10.43
CA TRP A 93 5.98 -15.69 10.97
C TRP A 93 6.87 -14.69 10.21
N ALA A 94 8.12 -15.07 9.89
CA ALA A 94 9.05 -14.20 9.16
C ALA A 94 8.65 -14.00 7.69
N LEU A 95 8.11 -15.04 7.05
CA LEU A 95 7.53 -14.98 5.72
C LEU A 95 6.29 -14.09 5.71
N ASP A 96 5.42 -14.19 6.71
CA ASP A 96 4.26 -13.30 6.82
C ASP A 96 4.68 -11.83 6.98
N LEU A 97 5.71 -11.55 7.78
CA LEU A 97 6.28 -10.22 7.87
C LEU A 97 6.80 -9.74 6.50
N SER A 98 7.50 -10.60 5.77
CA SER A 98 8.13 -10.29 4.49
C SER A 98 7.15 -10.13 3.33
N PHE A 99 6.09 -10.94 3.28
CA PHE A 99 5.04 -10.93 2.27
C PHE A 99 3.92 -9.92 2.56
N SER A 100 4.01 -9.19 3.67
CA SER A 100 3.20 -7.99 3.88
C SER A 100 3.65 -6.92 2.89
N PHE A 101 3.18 -6.98 1.65
CA PHE A 101 3.67 -6.19 0.51
C PHE A 101 3.43 -4.68 0.67
N ARG A 102 2.47 -4.28 1.53
CA ARG A 102 2.34 -2.89 1.97
C ARG A 102 3.22 -2.54 3.19
N GLY A 103 4.22 -3.37 3.48
CA GLY A 103 4.97 -3.44 4.73
C GLY A 103 4.09 -3.90 5.91
N ALA A 104 4.71 -4.35 7.00
CA ALA A 104 4.08 -4.28 8.34
C ALA A 104 3.55 -2.86 8.66
N ALA A 105 4.10 -1.87 7.96
CA ALA A 105 3.75 -0.46 7.86
C ALA A 105 2.29 -0.09 7.56
N ASN A 106 1.69 -0.71 6.54
CA ASN A 106 0.33 -0.40 6.10
C ASN A 106 -0.53 -1.65 6.11
N HIS A 107 -0.06 -2.67 6.82
CA HIS A 107 -0.85 -3.80 7.20
C HIS A 107 -1.30 -3.57 8.65
N PRO A 108 -2.56 -3.15 8.88
CA PRO A 108 -3.15 -2.88 10.18
C PRO A 108 -2.98 -4.00 11.21
N GLY A 109 -2.72 -5.21 10.72
CA GLY A 109 -2.41 -6.37 11.54
C GLY A 109 -1.04 -6.36 12.17
N TRP A 110 -0.16 -5.39 11.91
CA TRP A 110 1.12 -5.31 12.58
C TRP A 110 1.19 -4.07 13.48
N ASN A 111 1.94 -4.18 14.57
CA ASN A 111 2.14 -3.11 15.54
C ASN A 111 2.91 -1.89 14.99
N TYR A 112 3.46 -2.01 13.79
CA TYR A 112 4.11 -0.93 13.06
C TYR A 112 3.19 -0.16 12.13
N SER A 113 1.90 -0.47 12.13
CA SER A 113 0.92 0.21 11.28
C SER A 113 0.93 1.72 11.52
N ILE A 114 0.91 2.50 10.43
CA ILE A 114 0.87 3.97 10.49
C ILE A 114 -0.52 4.49 10.90
N THR A 115 -0.57 5.68 11.48
CA THR A 115 -1.82 6.28 11.99
C THR A 115 -2.80 6.77 10.91
N SER A 116 -2.35 6.96 9.67
CA SER A 116 -3.21 7.42 8.57
C SER A 116 -4.12 6.33 8.01
N ILE A 117 -3.89 5.06 8.39
CA ILE A 117 -4.68 3.89 8.00
C ILE A 117 -5.41 3.35 9.24
N PRO A 118 -6.63 2.80 9.12
CA PRO A 118 -7.32 2.16 10.23
C PRO A 118 -6.46 1.09 10.88
N ARG A 119 -6.29 1.15 12.21
CA ARG A 119 -5.49 0.18 12.97
C ARG A 119 -6.06 0.04 14.39
N PRO A 120 -5.88 -1.12 15.05
CA PRO A 120 -6.22 -1.25 16.46
C PRO A 120 -5.29 -0.40 17.34
N PRO A 121 -5.71 -0.07 18.57
CA PRO A 121 -4.82 0.43 19.61
C PRO A 121 -3.65 -0.53 19.81
N ILE A 122 -2.44 0.01 19.88
CA ILE A 122 -1.21 -0.78 20.07
C ILE A 122 -0.71 -0.54 21.50
N PRO A 123 -0.77 -1.54 22.38
CA PRO A 123 -0.27 -1.42 23.75
C PRO A 123 1.26 -1.26 23.77
N ARG A 124 1.79 -0.65 24.84
CA ARG A 124 3.24 -0.51 25.07
C ARG A 124 3.52 -0.84 26.54
N PRO A 125 4.17 -1.98 26.87
CA PRO A 125 4.68 -3.02 25.96
C PRO A 125 3.58 -3.89 25.34
N ILE A 126 3.89 -4.56 24.22
CA ILE A 126 3.00 -5.57 23.63
C ILE A 126 3.32 -6.91 24.26
N GLN A 127 2.31 -7.55 24.86
CA GLN A 127 2.45 -8.88 25.45
C GLN A 127 1.92 -9.94 24.48
N HIS A 128 2.61 -11.09 24.44
CA HIS A 128 2.15 -12.25 23.67
C HIS A 128 0.78 -12.70 24.18
N CYS A 129 -0.12 -13.05 23.27
CA CYS A 129 -1.51 -13.43 23.54
C CYS A 129 -2.39 -12.36 24.19
N SER A 130 -1.94 -11.10 24.27
CA SER A 130 -2.82 -10.03 24.75
C SER A 130 -3.95 -9.74 23.75
N PRO A 131 -5.18 -9.51 24.23
CA PRO A 131 -6.35 -9.35 23.36
C PRO A 131 -6.30 -8.03 22.57
N VAL A 132 -6.87 -8.06 21.36
CA VAL A 132 -6.97 -6.91 20.45
C VAL A 132 -8.42 -6.45 20.39
N ILE A 133 -8.66 -5.19 20.78
CA ILE A 133 -9.99 -4.59 20.78
C ILE A 133 -10.31 -4.06 19.38
N ILE A 134 -10.88 -4.90 18.53
CA ILE A 134 -11.20 -4.57 17.13
C ILE A 134 -12.34 -3.56 16.98
N THR A 135 -13.23 -3.46 17.98
CA THR A 135 -14.40 -2.56 17.96
C THR A 135 -14.02 -1.08 17.94
N THR A 136 -12.77 -0.76 18.27
CA THR A 136 -12.23 0.61 18.24
C THR A 136 -11.63 1.01 16.91
N ILE A 137 -11.51 0.07 15.95
CA ILE A 137 -10.95 0.36 14.63
C ILE A 137 -11.98 1.18 13.84
N PRO A 138 -11.66 2.43 13.45
CA PRO A 138 -12.61 3.24 12.69
C PRO A 138 -12.77 2.68 11.27
N PRO A 139 -13.99 2.60 10.72
CA PRO A 139 -14.21 2.21 9.32
C PRO A 139 -13.47 3.07 8.30
N LYS A 140 -13.22 4.35 8.66
CA LYS A 140 -12.53 5.32 7.83
C LYS A 140 -11.67 6.26 8.68
N THR A 141 -10.44 6.54 8.26
CA THR A 141 -9.57 7.52 8.95
C THR A 141 -9.87 8.96 8.56
N THR A 142 -9.31 9.90 9.32
CA THR A 142 -9.32 11.34 8.99
C THR A 142 -8.67 11.65 7.63
N SER A 143 -7.65 10.88 7.24
CA SER A 143 -7.03 10.95 5.90
C SER A 143 -7.87 10.28 4.81
N GLY A 144 -8.97 9.62 5.17
CA GLY A 144 -9.94 9.06 4.24
C GLY A 144 -9.70 7.62 3.80
N HIS A 145 -8.75 6.91 4.41
CA HIS A 145 -8.55 5.48 4.13
C HIS A 145 -9.67 4.66 4.75
N ALA A 146 -10.33 3.83 3.96
CA ALA A 146 -11.50 3.05 4.38
C ALA A 146 -11.22 1.55 4.34
N ILE A 147 -11.77 0.80 5.29
CA ILE A 147 -11.74 -0.66 5.33
C ILE A 147 -13.05 -1.27 4.80
N PRO A 148 -12.99 -2.46 4.19
CA PRO A 148 -14.19 -3.25 3.93
C PRO A 148 -14.76 -3.79 5.24
N LEU A 149 -16.08 -3.77 5.36
CA LEU A 149 -16.83 -4.26 6.52
C LEU A 149 -17.34 -5.70 6.33
N SER A 150 -17.34 -6.21 5.10
CA SER A 150 -17.72 -7.58 4.77
C SER A 150 -16.86 -8.15 3.63
N GLU A 151 -16.82 -9.48 3.51
CA GLU A 151 -16.12 -10.18 2.42
C GLU A 151 -16.70 -9.82 1.05
N ALA A 152 -18.03 -9.73 0.95
CA ALA A 152 -18.72 -9.29 -0.25
C ALA A 152 -18.32 -7.86 -0.64
N GLN A 153 -18.24 -6.94 0.33
CA GLN A 153 -17.79 -5.57 0.08
C GLN A 153 -16.31 -5.53 -0.35
N LEU A 154 -15.44 -6.35 0.26
CA LEU A 154 -14.05 -6.47 -0.18
C LEU A 154 -14.01 -6.94 -1.64
N LEU A 155 -14.66 -8.05 -1.97
CA LEU A 155 -14.62 -8.62 -3.32
C LEU A 155 -15.16 -7.63 -4.37
N THR A 156 -16.38 -7.14 -4.17
CA THR A 156 -17.05 -6.24 -5.12
C THR A 156 -16.28 -4.93 -5.30
N SER A 157 -15.81 -4.31 -4.22
CA SER A 157 -15.06 -3.05 -4.32
C SER A 157 -13.71 -3.22 -5.00
N ARG A 158 -13.00 -4.33 -4.74
CA ARG A 158 -11.69 -4.63 -5.37
C ARG A 158 -11.86 -4.99 -6.83
N LEU A 159 -12.81 -5.86 -7.17
CA LEU A 159 -13.11 -6.22 -8.56
C LEU A 159 -13.55 -5.01 -9.38
N ALA A 160 -14.48 -4.20 -8.87
CA ALA A 160 -14.91 -2.98 -9.56
C ALA A 160 -13.73 -2.02 -9.80
N ARG A 161 -12.86 -1.85 -8.79
CA ARG A 161 -11.65 -1.00 -8.92
C ARG A 161 -10.69 -1.55 -9.97
N VAL A 162 -10.40 -2.85 -9.93
CA VAL A 162 -9.51 -3.51 -10.89
C VAL A 162 -10.08 -3.41 -12.31
N ALA A 163 -11.37 -3.68 -12.50
CA ALA A 163 -12.03 -3.56 -13.80
C ALA A 163 -11.99 -2.12 -14.33
N SER A 164 -12.28 -1.11 -13.50
CA SER A 164 -12.15 0.29 -13.92
C SER A 164 -10.70 0.66 -14.29
N CYS A 165 -9.73 0.26 -13.47
CA CYS A 165 -8.31 0.51 -13.75
C CYS A 165 -7.83 -0.22 -15.00
N TYR A 166 -8.34 -1.42 -15.28
CA TYR A 166 -8.06 -2.18 -16.49
C TYR A 166 -8.48 -1.39 -17.73
N LEU A 167 -9.72 -0.89 -17.77
CA LEU A 167 -10.23 -0.10 -18.91
C LEU A 167 -9.46 1.21 -19.09
N ILE A 168 -9.08 1.86 -17.98
CA ILE A 168 -8.23 3.07 -18.02
C ILE A 168 -6.86 2.73 -18.60
N LEU A 169 -6.21 1.66 -18.14
CA LEU A 169 -4.89 1.24 -18.64
C LEU A 169 -4.94 0.83 -20.11
N ASP A 170 -6.01 0.16 -20.54
CA ASP A 170 -6.25 -0.14 -21.95
C ASP A 170 -6.31 1.15 -22.78
N LEU A 171 -7.17 2.09 -22.39
CA LEU A 171 -7.31 3.39 -23.04
C LEU A 171 -5.99 4.16 -23.10
N LEU A 172 -5.31 4.28 -21.96
CA LEU A 172 -4.07 5.03 -21.89
C LEU A 172 -3.00 4.39 -22.76
N SER A 173 -2.84 3.07 -22.71
CA SER A 173 -1.82 2.41 -23.52
C SER A 173 -2.05 2.59 -25.03
N VAL A 174 -3.30 2.52 -25.51
CA VAL A 174 -3.62 2.79 -26.92
C VAL A 174 -3.34 4.26 -27.28
N GLN A 175 -3.75 5.18 -26.41
CA GLN A 175 -3.63 6.61 -26.68
C GLN A 175 -2.17 7.11 -26.56
N MET A 176 -1.40 6.58 -25.62
CA MET A 176 0.00 6.94 -25.41
C MET A 176 0.87 6.44 -26.57
N MET A 177 0.56 5.28 -27.16
CA MET A 177 1.28 4.78 -28.35
C MET A 177 1.03 5.60 -29.64
N LYS A 178 0.18 6.64 -29.59
CA LYS A 178 0.00 7.60 -30.68
C LYS A 178 0.89 8.83 -30.55
N ASP A 179 1.49 9.06 -29.38
CA ASP A 179 2.39 10.18 -29.12
C ASP A 179 3.84 9.67 -29.10
N PRO A 180 4.71 10.12 -30.03
CA PRO A 180 6.10 9.69 -30.12
C PRO A 180 6.91 9.85 -28.83
N TYR A 181 6.52 10.75 -27.92
CA TYR A 181 7.19 10.91 -26.64
C TYR A 181 7.09 9.67 -25.75
N PHE A 182 5.97 8.95 -25.76
CA PHE A 182 5.82 7.74 -24.94
C PHE A 182 6.55 6.53 -25.51
N ILE A 183 7.00 6.60 -26.77
CA ILE A 183 7.75 5.55 -27.46
C ILE A 183 9.26 5.84 -27.38
N HIS A 184 9.67 7.05 -27.74
CA HIS A 184 11.10 7.41 -27.86
C HIS A 184 11.65 8.17 -26.65
N GLY A 185 10.78 8.57 -25.72
CA GLY A 185 11.17 9.31 -24.54
C GLY A 185 11.50 10.79 -24.80
N PRO A 186 12.19 11.45 -23.85
CA PRO A 186 12.42 12.89 -23.83
C PRO A 186 13.50 13.38 -24.80
N HIS A 187 14.12 12.48 -25.56
CA HIS A 187 15.10 12.82 -26.60
C HIS A 187 14.42 13.50 -27.81
N MET A 188 13.11 13.32 -27.94
CA MET A 188 12.31 14.02 -28.94
C MET A 188 12.28 15.53 -28.64
N PRO A 189 12.16 16.39 -29.67
CA PRO A 189 12.02 17.83 -29.48
C PRO A 189 10.91 18.13 -28.48
N HIS A 190 11.23 18.90 -27.44
CA HIS A 190 10.24 19.22 -26.42
C HIS A 190 9.11 20.03 -27.06
N PRO A 191 7.84 19.67 -26.84
CA PRO A 191 6.74 20.44 -27.36
C PRO A 191 6.80 21.83 -26.76
N LYS A 192 6.79 22.87 -27.61
CA LYS A 192 6.74 24.26 -27.15
C LYS A 192 5.42 24.62 -26.47
N SER A 193 4.39 23.77 -26.61
CA SER A 193 3.06 24.01 -26.05
C SER A 193 2.93 23.47 -24.62
N PRO A 194 2.64 24.34 -23.63
CA PRO A 194 2.39 23.90 -22.25
C PRO A 194 1.18 22.97 -22.14
N LEU A 195 0.22 23.06 -23.08
CA LEU A 195 -0.96 22.18 -23.09
C LEU A 195 -0.60 20.74 -23.44
N ILE A 196 0.37 20.52 -24.32
CA ILE A 196 0.84 19.17 -24.68
C ILE A 196 1.60 18.57 -23.50
N LEU A 197 2.42 19.37 -22.81
CA LEU A 197 3.11 18.91 -21.60
C LEU A 197 2.10 18.50 -20.53
N LEU A 198 1.12 19.36 -20.25
CA LEU A 198 0.05 19.07 -19.30
C LEU A 198 -0.71 17.79 -19.66
N TYR A 199 -1.05 17.60 -20.95
CA TYR A 199 -1.69 16.39 -21.44
C TYR A 199 -0.84 15.14 -21.13
N ARG A 200 0.46 15.16 -21.45
CA ARG A 200 1.36 14.03 -21.21
C ARG A 200 1.50 13.71 -19.73
N GLU A 201 1.62 14.73 -18.90
CA GLU A 201 1.71 14.59 -17.45
C GLU A 201 0.41 14.03 -16.85
N CYS A 202 -0.74 14.49 -17.30
CA CYS A 202 -2.04 13.97 -16.88
C CYS A 202 -2.19 12.49 -17.27
N MET A 203 -1.88 12.12 -18.51
CA MET A 203 -1.94 10.72 -18.98
C MET A 203 -1.02 9.83 -18.14
N SER A 204 0.20 10.28 -17.89
CA SER A 204 1.19 9.56 -17.09
C SER A 204 0.74 9.40 -15.64
N LEU A 205 0.23 10.46 -15.01
CA LEU A 205 -0.27 10.42 -13.64
C LEU A 205 -1.47 9.47 -13.49
N VAL A 206 -2.43 9.53 -14.42
CA VAL A 206 -3.58 8.62 -14.42
C VAL A 206 -3.13 7.18 -14.66
N GLY A 207 -2.15 6.95 -15.53
CA GLY A 207 -1.57 5.63 -15.78
C GLY A 207 -0.91 5.04 -14.53
N ILE A 208 -0.03 5.81 -13.88
CA ILE A 208 0.61 5.41 -12.62
C ILE A 208 -0.44 5.14 -11.54
N TRP A 209 -1.43 6.03 -11.40
CA TRP A 209 -2.51 5.86 -10.45
C TRP A 209 -3.32 4.58 -10.71
N ALA A 210 -3.66 4.31 -11.97
CA ALA A 210 -4.42 3.13 -12.36
C ALA A 210 -3.63 1.84 -12.15
N ALA A 211 -2.33 1.82 -12.52
CA ALA A 211 -1.44 0.69 -12.31
C ALA A 211 -1.27 0.36 -10.83
N ILE A 212 -1.02 1.37 -9.99
CA ILE A 212 -0.90 1.23 -8.53
C ILE A 212 -2.20 0.66 -7.95
N ASN A 213 -3.36 1.20 -8.36
CA ASN A 213 -4.64 0.68 -7.89
C ASN A 213 -4.86 -0.76 -8.36
N ALA A 214 -4.69 -1.09 -9.63
CA ALA A 214 -4.86 -2.44 -10.14
C ALA A 214 -3.98 -3.42 -9.36
N LEU A 215 -2.68 -3.13 -9.23
CA LEU A 215 -1.71 -3.97 -8.52
C LEU A 215 -2.11 -4.19 -7.04
N PHE A 216 -2.36 -3.12 -6.29
CA PHE A 216 -2.65 -3.27 -4.86
C PHE A 216 -4.03 -3.87 -4.58
N ASN A 217 -5.02 -3.64 -5.42
CA ASN A 217 -6.34 -4.26 -5.25
C ASN A 217 -6.31 -5.75 -5.62
N LEU A 218 -5.56 -6.13 -6.66
CA LEU A 218 -5.28 -7.54 -6.98
C LEU A 218 -4.50 -8.22 -5.86
N ASN A 219 -3.46 -7.58 -5.33
CA ASN A 219 -2.71 -8.09 -4.18
C ASN A 219 -3.61 -8.26 -2.95
N ASP A 220 -4.50 -7.30 -2.63
CA ASP A 220 -5.43 -7.44 -1.52
C ASP A 220 -6.30 -8.71 -1.66
N MET A 221 -6.81 -8.97 -2.87
CA MET A 221 -7.58 -10.18 -3.17
C MET A 221 -6.72 -11.44 -3.06
N ALA A 222 -5.51 -11.43 -3.61
CA ALA A 222 -4.58 -12.55 -3.54
C ALA A 222 -4.24 -12.91 -2.07
N GLN A 223 -3.97 -11.88 -1.27
CA GLN A 223 -3.64 -12.01 0.14
C GLN A 223 -4.83 -12.55 0.95
N TYR A 224 -6.03 -12.04 0.69
CA TYR A 224 -7.23 -12.45 1.44
C TYR A 224 -7.75 -13.82 1.05
N TYR A 225 -7.83 -14.14 -0.24
CA TYR A 225 -8.47 -15.39 -0.68
C TYR A 225 -7.51 -16.57 -0.76
N PHE A 226 -6.21 -16.34 -1.04
CA PHE A 226 -5.23 -17.41 -1.20
C PHE A 226 -4.26 -17.46 -0.02
N LEU A 227 -3.61 -16.34 0.32
CA LEU A 227 -2.56 -16.35 1.35
C LEU A 227 -3.08 -16.46 2.79
N LYS A 228 -4.36 -16.19 3.06
CA LYS A 228 -4.95 -16.43 4.39
C LYS A 228 -4.87 -17.88 4.86
N THR A 229 -4.82 -18.82 3.92
CA THR A 229 -4.69 -20.25 4.21
C THR A 229 -3.33 -20.59 4.79
N PHE A 230 -2.28 -19.87 4.40
CA PHE A 230 -0.91 -20.07 4.87
C PHE A 230 -0.54 -19.14 6.02
N PHE A 231 -1.13 -17.95 6.05
CA PHE A 231 -0.85 -16.91 7.04
C PHE A 231 -2.15 -16.46 7.73
N PRO A 232 -2.45 -16.97 8.94
CA PRO A 232 -3.69 -16.69 9.66
C PRO A 232 -3.94 -15.19 9.92
N SER A 233 -2.89 -14.38 9.98
CA SER A 233 -2.99 -12.93 10.12
C SER A 233 -3.75 -12.28 8.97
N ARG A 234 -3.80 -12.88 7.76
CA ARG A 234 -4.48 -12.28 6.59
C ARG A 234 -6.00 -12.41 6.63
N ALA A 235 -6.56 -13.19 7.54
CA ALA A 235 -8.00 -13.42 7.59
C ALA A 235 -8.82 -12.19 8.07
N ALA A 236 -8.17 -11.13 8.55
CA ALA A 236 -8.85 -9.96 9.09
C ALA A 236 -9.14 -8.88 8.03
N LEU A 237 -10.41 -8.53 7.84
CA LEU A 237 -10.87 -7.60 6.80
C LEU A 237 -10.29 -6.18 6.92
N TRP A 238 -10.06 -5.70 8.15
CA TRP A 238 -9.48 -4.38 8.35
C TRP A 238 -8.04 -4.27 7.85
N HIS A 239 -7.40 -5.37 7.46
CA HIS A 239 -6.07 -5.35 6.86
C HIS A 239 -6.05 -4.74 5.44
N TYR A 240 -7.21 -4.70 4.78
CA TYR A 240 -7.34 -4.35 3.38
C TYR A 240 -7.90 -2.94 3.20
N ALA A 241 -7.26 -1.96 3.83
CA ALA A 241 -7.67 -0.56 3.64
C ALA A 241 -7.47 -0.09 2.19
N SER A 242 -8.25 0.91 1.77
CA SER A 242 -8.12 1.54 0.44
C SER A 242 -6.67 1.98 0.16
N THR A 243 -6.25 1.90 -1.09
CA THR A 243 -4.87 2.23 -1.50
C THR A 243 -4.56 3.72 -1.39
N PHE A 244 -5.54 4.56 -1.71
CA PHE A 244 -5.45 6.02 -1.64
C PHE A 244 -6.40 6.56 -0.57
N GLY A 245 -6.06 7.74 -0.05
CA GLY A 245 -6.86 8.50 0.89
C GLY A 245 -7.90 9.40 0.19
N SER A 246 -8.43 10.37 0.94
CA SER A 246 -9.41 11.32 0.43
C SER A 246 -8.77 12.48 -0.32
N VAL A 247 -9.32 12.83 -1.48
CA VAL A 247 -8.93 14.02 -2.26
C VAL A 247 -9.12 15.32 -1.46
N SER A 248 -10.05 15.33 -0.48
CA SER A 248 -10.26 16.46 0.42
C SER A 248 -8.99 16.92 1.14
N GLU A 249 -8.03 16.02 1.35
CA GLU A 249 -6.77 16.36 2.00
C GLU A 249 -5.91 17.29 1.14
N ILE A 250 -6.03 17.25 -0.19
CA ILE A 250 -5.36 18.19 -1.09
C ILE A 250 -5.96 19.60 -0.91
N PHE A 251 -7.29 19.71 -0.82
CA PHE A 251 -7.94 20.99 -0.53
C PHE A 251 -7.52 21.53 0.84
N ASN A 252 -7.48 20.67 1.86
CA ASN A 252 -7.23 21.11 3.24
C ASN A 252 -5.74 21.38 3.54
N ARG A 253 -4.82 20.63 2.93
CA ARG A 253 -3.39 20.63 3.27
C ARG A 253 -2.45 20.83 2.07
N GLY A 254 -2.98 20.99 0.85
CA GLY A 254 -2.19 21.23 -0.35
C GLY A 254 -1.24 20.10 -0.69
N LEU A 255 -0.02 20.44 -1.06
CA LEU A 255 1.03 19.48 -1.44
C LEU A 255 1.39 18.52 -0.30
N ALA A 256 1.30 18.98 0.95
CA ALA A 256 1.49 18.11 2.12
C ALA A 256 0.34 17.09 2.26
N GLY A 257 -0.87 17.46 1.86
CA GLY A 257 -2.03 16.57 1.80
C GLY A 257 -1.94 15.57 0.64
N TRP A 258 -1.41 16.00 -0.50
CA TRP A 258 -1.14 15.15 -1.65
C TRP A 258 -0.26 13.96 -1.26
N TRP A 259 0.96 14.21 -0.80
CA TRP A 259 1.91 13.13 -0.46
C TRP A 259 1.65 12.48 0.90
N GLY A 260 1.27 13.29 1.90
CA GLY A 260 1.14 12.87 3.29
C GLY A 260 -0.21 12.29 3.67
N ALA A 261 -1.19 12.22 2.77
CA ALA A 261 -2.50 11.65 3.10
C ALA A 261 -3.24 11.02 1.91
N TRP A 262 -3.31 11.69 0.75
CA TRP A 262 -4.06 11.19 -0.41
C TRP A 262 -3.30 10.12 -1.19
N TRP A 263 -2.04 10.39 -1.56
CA TRP A 263 -1.17 9.46 -2.28
C TRP A 263 -1.01 8.17 -1.51
N HIS A 264 -0.72 7.05 -2.19
CA HIS A 264 -0.65 5.76 -1.53
C HIS A 264 0.38 5.77 -0.38
N GLN A 265 0.03 5.14 0.74
CA GLN A 265 0.86 5.17 1.95
C GLN A 265 1.82 3.97 2.05
N THR A 266 1.82 3.08 1.06
CA THR A 266 2.53 1.78 0.99
C THR A 266 3.98 1.81 1.51
N PHE A 267 4.74 2.87 1.22
CA PHE A 267 6.16 2.96 1.59
C PHE A 267 6.43 3.90 2.77
N ARG A 268 5.40 4.49 3.38
CA ARG A 268 5.58 5.56 4.36
C ARG A 268 6.41 5.16 5.57
N LEU A 269 6.17 3.98 6.15
CA LEU A 269 6.97 3.53 7.29
C LEU A 269 8.43 3.27 6.90
N GLU A 270 8.66 2.79 5.68
CA GLU A 270 9.99 2.50 5.15
C GLU A 270 10.79 3.79 5.01
N PHE A 271 10.14 4.82 4.46
CA PHE A 271 10.68 6.16 4.26
C PHE A 271 10.82 6.97 5.56
N LEU A 272 10.07 6.61 6.61
CA LEU A 272 10.20 7.20 7.95
C LEU A 272 11.18 6.44 8.85
N GLY A 273 11.78 5.34 8.39
CA GLY A 273 12.69 4.51 9.18
C GLY A 273 13.81 5.31 9.87
N PRO A 274 14.64 6.05 9.12
CA PRO A 274 15.75 6.82 9.68
C PRO A 274 15.29 7.88 10.69
N SER A 275 14.24 8.64 10.38
CA SER A 275 13.74 9.69 11.27
C SER A 275 13.13 9.12 12.55
N THR A 276 12.44 7.99 12.44
CA THR A 276 11.90 7.26 13.60
C THR A 276 13.01 6.75 14.50
N TYR A 277 14.08 6.19 13.93
CA TYR A 277 15.26 5.75 14.67
C TYR A 277 15.91 6.92 15.42
N LEU A 278 16.10 8.06 14.76
CA LEU A 278 16.69 9.25 15.39
C LEU A 278 15.86 9.79 16.55
N LEU A 279 14.53 9.77 16.42
CA LEU A 279 13.61 10.17 17.48
C LEU A 279 13.61 9.19 18.66
N GLN A 280 13.62 7.89 18.39
CA GLN A 280 13.55 6.85 19.43
C GLN A 280 14.82 6.79 20.28
N ASN A 281 15.99 7.06 19.68
CA ASN A 281 17.28 7.07 20.37
C ASN A 281 17.63 8.44 20.96
N GLY A 282 16.73 9.43 20.89
CA GLY A 282 16.92 10.74 21.51
C GLY A 282 17.87 11.69 20.77
N TYR A 283 18.32 11.35 19.56
CA TYR A 283 19.18 12.22 18.74
C TYR A 283 18.44 13.47 18.24
N ILE A 284 17.12 13.38 18.08
CA ILE A 284 16.27 14.52 17.73
C ILE A 284 15.05 14.55 18.67
N LYS A 285 14.61 15.74 19.06
CA LYS A 285 13.44 15.94 19.93
C LYS A 285 12.14 16.00 19.12
N ARG A 286 11.15 15.21 19.52
CA ARG A 286 9.80 15.22 18.92
C ARG A 286 9.16 16.61 19.07
N GLY A 287 8.44 17.05 18.02
CA GLY A 287 7.74 18.34 18.00
C GLY A 287 8.63 19.54 17.67
N THR A 288 9.90 19.31 17.32
CA THR A 288 10.79 20.37 16.82
C THR A 288 10.73 20.48 15.30
N GLN A 289 11.00 21.67 14.77
CA GLN A 289 11.10 21.89 13.32
C GLN A 289 12.19 21.01 12.68
N THR A 290 13.26 20.71 13.43
CA THR A 290 14.33 19.79 13.00
C THR A 290 13.80 18.38 12.81
N ALA A 291 12.98 17.86 13.74
CA ALA A 291 12.35 16.55 13.59
C ALA A 291 11.46 16.47 12.35
N ASP A 292 10.65 17.51 12.13
CA ASP A 292 9.75 17.57 10.98
C ASP A 292 10.53 17.64 9.67
N ALA A 293 11.58 18.47 9.61
CA ALA A 293 12.44 18.60 8.44
C ALA A 293 13.18 17.28 8.14
N VAL A 294 13.80 16.65 9.15
CA VAL A 294 14.49 15.36 8.96
C VAL A 294 13.52 14.28 8.51
N GLY A 295 12.33 14.22 9.12
CA GLY A 295 11.27 13.30 8.69
C GLY A 295 10.87 13.51 7.23
N LEU A 296 10.65 14.76 6.83
CA LEU A 296 10.24 15.14 5.48
C LEU A 296 11.31 14.82 4.44
N PHE A 297 12.52 15.33 4.62
CA PHE A 297 13.60 15.19 3.64
C PHE A 297 14.17 13.76 3.59
N ALA A 298 14.28 13.06 4.72
CA ALA A 298 14.67 11.65 4.69
C ALA A 298 13.64 10.81 3.91
N SER A 299 12.34 11.09 4.08
CA SER A 299 11.29 10.35 3.37
C SER A 299 11.37 10.55 1.86
N PHE A 300 11.48 11.80 1.42
CA PHE A 300 11.59 12.11 -0.01
C PHE A 300 12.91 11.67 -0.62
N PHE A 301 14.01 11.73 0.12
CA PHE A 301 15.29 11.19 -0.32
C PHE A 301 15.23 9.68 -0.53
N GLN A 302 14.65 8.92 0.42
CA GLN A 302 14.47 7.47 0.26
C GLN A 302 13.52 7.12 -0.89
N SER A 303 12.46 7.92 -1.09
CA SER A 303 11.59 7.78 -2.26
C SER A 303 12.36 8.00 -3.57
N GLY A 304 13.17 9.07 -3.63
CA GLY A 304 14.03 9.37 -4.76
C GLY A 304 15.02 8.25 -5.07
N LEU A 305 15.67 7.67 -4.06
CA LEU A 305 16.60 6.55 -4.23
C LEU A 305 15.89 5.31 -4.79
N MET A 306 14.71 4.98 -4.26
CA MET A 306 13.94 3.82 -4.73
C MET A 306 13.58 3.95 -6.21
N HIS A 307 13.12 5.12 -6.63
CA HIS A 307 12.78 5.37 -8.03
C HIS A 307 14.02 5.46 -8.93
N ALA A 308 15.11 6.08 -8.45
CA ALA A 308 16.40 6.11 -9.14
C ALA A 308 16.96 4.70 -9.37
N ALA A 309 16.79 3.78 -8.41
CA ALA A 309 17.19 2.39 -8.56
C ALA A 309 16.38 1.67 -9.65
N GLY A 310 15.07 1.96 -9.76
CA GLY A 310 14.25 1.46 -10.89
C GLY A 310 14.71 2.00 -12.23
N SER A 311 15.05 3.29 -12.29
CA SER A 311 15.62 3.93 -13.48
C SER A 311 16.96 3.30 -13.87
N LEU A 312 17.87 3.08 -12.91
CA LEU A 312 19.19 2.48 -13.12
C LEU A 312 19.13 0.99 -13.55
N SER A 313 18.11 0.26 -13.12
CA SER A 313 17.93 -1.17 -13.45
C SER A 313 17.15 -1.40 -14.74
N SER A 314 16.76 -0.33 -15.44
CA SER A 314 16.11 -0.42 -16.74
C SER A 314 17.13 -0.73 -17.84
N ILE A 315 16.66 -1.32 -18.95
CA ILE A 315 17.52 -1.70 -20.09
C ILE A 315 18.11 -0.46 -20.81
N PRO A 316 17.32 0.60 -21.12
CA PRO A 316 17.87 1.78 -21.80
C PRO A 316 18.73 2.64 -20.89
N ASP A 317 19.60 3.46 -21.47
CA ASP A 317 20.34 4.48 -20.73
C ASP A 317 19.38 5.56 -20.20
N THR A 318 19.29 5.65 -18.88
CA THR A 318 18.40 6.58 -18.18
C THR A 318 19.18 7.65 -17.41
N LYS A 319 18.46 8.51 -16.69
CA LYS A 319 19.05 9.57 -15.84
C LYS A 319 18.50 9.46 -14.42
N PRO A 320 19.03 8.52 -13.59
CA PRO A 320 18.50 8.25 -12.25
C PRO A 320 18.40 9.47 -11.31
N TRP A 321 19.25 10.47 -11.53
CA TRP A 321 19.22 11.73 -10.78
C TRP A 321 17.91 12.49 -10.97
N ARG A 322 17.19 12.33 -12.09
CA ARG A 322 15.95 13.03 -12.34
C ARG A 322 14.85 12.65 -11.35
N SER A 323 14.68 11.35 -11.10
CA SER A 323 13.81 10.85 -10.04
C SER A 323 14.21 11.41 -8.68
N MET A 324 15.51 11.45 -8.35
CA MET A 324 15.99 12.03 -7.10
C MET A 324 15.59 13.51 -6.95
N VAL A 325 15.81 14.31 -7.99
CA VAL A 325 15.45 15.73 -8.00
C VAL A 325 13.95 15.93 -7.84
N PHE A 326 13.13 15.16 -8.57
CA PHE A 326 11.66 15.24 -8.47
C PHE A 326 11.18 15.07 -7.03
N PHE A 327 11.60 14.02 -6.34
CA PHE A 327 11.14 13.73 -4.99
C PHE A 327 11.66 14.74 -3.97
N LEU A 328 12.94 15.14 -4.05
CA LEU A 328 13.48 16.18 -3.15
C LEU A 328 12.77 17.53 -3.32
N LEU A 329 12.39 17.89 -4.56
CA LEU A 329 11.60 19.09 -4.84
C LEU A 329 10.24 19.05 -4.15
N GLN A 330 9.63 17.89 -3.89
CA GLN A 330 8.37 17.82 -3.16
C GLN A 330 8.52 18.27 -1.70
N GLY A 331 9.62 17.91 -1.05
CA GLY A 331 9.96 18.39 0.29
C GLY A 331 10.12 19.91 0.32
N ILE A 332 10.85 20.46 -0.66
CA ILE A 332 11.04 21.91 -0.83
C ILE A 332 9.69 22.60 -1.07
N GLY A 333 8.85 22.05 -1.95
CA GLY A 333 7.53 22.59 -2.27
C GLY A 333 6.61 22.65 -1.06
N ILE A 334 6.64 21.63 -0.19
CA ILE A 334 5.86 21.59 1.05
C ILE A 334 6.31 22.71 1.99
N VAL A 335 7.63 22.87 2.19
CA VAL A 335 8.17 23.94 3.04
C VAL A 335 7.82 25.31 2.46
N LEU A 336 7.97 25.50 1.14
CA LEU A 336 7.63 26.74 0.46
C LEU A 336 6.14 27.08 0.62
N GLN A 337 5.25 26.11 0.39
CA GLN A 337 3.81 26.30 0.56
C GLN A 337 3.46 26.73 1.99
N GLN A 338 4.05 26.08 2.99
CA GLN A 338 3.84 26.41 4.40
C GLN A 338 4.32 27.82 4.73
N ARG A 339 5.50 28.23 4.23
CA ARG A 339 6.04 29.58 4.44
C ARG A 339 5.21 30.64 3.74
N LEU A 340 4.80 30.40 2.49
CA LEU A 340 3.92 31.30 1.74
C LEU A 340 2.58 31.48 2.45
N ALA A 341 1.95 30.38 2.89
CA ALA A 341 0.70 30.44 3.63
C ALA A 341 0.82 31.21 4.95
N LEU A 342 1.96 31.08 5.65
CA LEU A 342 2.24 31.84 6.87
C LEU A 342 2.42 33.34 6.58
N CYS A 343 3.16 33.70 5.54
CA CYS A 343 3.37 35.09 5.13
C CYS A 343 2.05 35.76 4.71
N LEU A 344 1.25 35.08 3.89
CA LEU A 344 -0.07 35.55 3.47
C LEU A 344 -1.00 35.74 4.66
N ARG A 345 -1.02 34.80 5.62
CA ARG A 345 -1.81 34.93 6.85
C ARG A 345 -1.39 36.11 7.71
N ARG A 346 -0.08 36.39 7.78
CA ARG A 346 0.45 37.55 8.52
C ARG A 346 0.10 38.88 7.85
N SER A 347 0.15 38.94 6.51
CA SER A 347 -0.08 40.16 5.76
C SER A 347 -1.56 40.48 5.52
N MET A 348 -2.38 39.46 5.24
CA MET A 348 -3.77 39.62 4.81
C MET A 348 -4.80 39.15 5.86
N GLY A 349 -4.34 38.68 7.01
CA GLY A 349 -5.21 38.10 8.04
C GLY A 349 -5.77 36.71 7.67
N SER A 350 -6.90 36.34 8.28
CA SER A 350 -7.51 35.02 8.04
C SER A 350 -8.41 35.04 6.81
N SER A 351 -7.99 34.38 5.73
CA SER A 351 -8.82 34.22 4.54
C SER A 351 -9.96 33.20 4.74
N PRO A 352 -11.09 33.35 4.02
CA PRO A 352 -12.17 32.36 4.00
C PRO A 352 -11.66 30.96 3.62
N ARG A 353 -12.36 29.92 4.09
CA ARG A 353 -11.98 28.51 3.85
C ARG A 353 -11.81 28.19 2.36
N ILE A 354 -12.72 28.68 1.52
CA ILE A 354 -12.71 28.42 0.08
C ILE A 354 -11.45 29.00 -0.57
N VAL A 355 -11.07 30.23 -0.23
CA VAL A 355 -9.86 30.89 -0.76
C VAL A 355 -8.60 30.09 -0.39
N ARG A 356 -8.51 29.63 0.87
CA ARG A 356 -7.40 28.79 1.33
C ARG A 356 -7.35 27.44 0.61
N GLN A 357 -8.50 26.80 0.42
CA GLN A 357 -8.59 25.52 -0.27
C GLN A 357 -8.22 25.64 -1.75
N LEU A 358 -8.70 26.70 -2.42
CA LEU A 358 -8.34 26.99 -3.80
C LEU A 358 -6.84 27.27 -3.92
N GLY A 359 -6.28 28.10 -3.05
CA GLY A 359 -4.84 28.36 -3.01
C GLY A 359 -4.00 27.10 -2.79
N ASN A 360 -4.47 26.20 -1.91
CA ASN A 360 -3.82 24.90 -1.69
C ASN A 360 -3.80 24.02 -2.94
N VAL A 361 -4.94 23.93 -3.65
CA VAL A 361 -5.05 23.13 -4.87
C VAL A 361 -4.23 23.76 -6.00
N LEU A 362 -4.35 25.07 -6.23
CA LEU A 362 -3.60 25.78 -7.27
C LEU A 362 -2.10 25.66 -7.06
N PHE A 363 -1.61 25.86 -5.83
CA PHE A 363 -0.19 25.68 -5.52
C PHE A 363 0.24 24.23 -5.79
N CYS A 364 -0.55 23.25 -5.32
CA CYS A 364 -0.23 21.84 -5.49
C CYS A 364 -0.13 21.46 -6.98
N LEU A 365 -1.12 21.86 -7.80
CA LEU A 365 -1.14 21.56 -9.22
C LEU A 365 -0.02 22.28 -9.97
N ALA A 366 0.22 23.57 -9.69
CA ALA A 366 1.31 24.31 -10.31
C ALA A 366 2.69 23.71 -9.97
N TRP A 367 2.92 23.36 -8.69
CA TRP A 367 4.17 22.76 -8.25
C TRP A 367 4.41 21.39 -8.90
N LEU A 368 3.37 20.55 -8.95
CA LEU A 368 3.45 19.24 -9.58
C LEU A 368 3.69 19.37 -11.09
N TYR A 369 2.98 20.27 -11.78
CA TYR A 369 3.22 20.54 -13.20
C TYR A 369 4.66 21.00 -13.49
N MET A 370 5.21 21.89 -12.66
CA MET A 370 6.58 22.36 -12.84
C MET A 370 7.64 21.29 -12.55
N SER A 371 7.37 20.36 -11.64
CA SER A 371 8.33 19.33 -11.21
C SER A 371 8.16 18.00 -11.95
N ALA A 372 6.98 17.71 -12.49
CA ALA A 372 6.64 16.46 -13.16
C ALA A 372 7.59 16.07 -14.31
N PRO A 373 8.14 16.99 -15.14
CA PRO A 373 9.04 16.61 -16.22
C PRO A 373 10.25 15.81 -15.74
N PHE A 374 10.80 16.10 -14.55
CA PHE A 374 11.89 15.32 -14.00
C PHE A 374 11.51 13.84 -13.83
N PHE A 375 10.29 13.56 -13.36
CA PHE A 375 9.87 12.18 -13.14
C PHE A 375 9.35 11.52 -14.41
N ILE A 376 8.48 12.20 -15.17
CA ILE A 376 7.85 11.61 -16.36
C ILE A 376 8.88 11.36 -17.46
N ASP A 377 9.86 12.25 -17.65
CA ASP A 377 10.94 12.02 -18.62
C ASP A 377 11.81 10.83 -18.23
N ASP A 378 12.05 10.61 -16.93
CA ASP A 378 12.79 9.46 -16.45
C ASP A 378 12.01 8.16 -16.74
N LEU A 379 10.71 8.13 -16.43
CA LEU A 379 9.84 6.99 -16.76
C LEU A 379 9.69 6.75 -18.28
N ALA A 380 9.70 7.81 -19.07
CA ALA A 380 9.66 7.67 -20.53
C ALA A 380 10.99 7.13 -21.06
N SER A 381 12.12 7.56 -20.50
CA SER A 381 13.45 7.02 -20.81
C SER A 381 13.61 5.54 -20.44
N THR A 382 12.94 5.03 -19.41
CA THR A 382 12.99 3.59 -19.07
C THR A 382 12.22 2.71 -20.06
N GLY A 383 11.41 3.30 -20.95
CA GLY A 383 10.49 2.58 -21.81
C GLY A 383 9.24 2.05 -21.09
N LEU A 384 8.95 2.51 -19.86
CA LEU A 384 7.83 2.04 -19.06
C LEU A 384 6.49 2.10 -19.81
N TRP A 385 6.29 3.13 -20.62
CA TRP A 385 5.02 3.33 -21.34
C TRP A 385 4.79 2.35 -22.49
N MET A 386 5.84 1.67 -22.95
CA MET A 386 5.75 0.61 -23.96
C MET A 386 5.38 -0.75 -23.34
N PHE A 387 5.40 -0.86 -22.01
CA PHE A 387 4.92 -2.06 -21.34
C PHE A 387 3.43 -2.23 -21.56
N GLU A 388 3.01 -3.43 -21.92
CA GLU A 388 1.62 -3.77 -22.21
C GLU A 388 0.90 -4.14 -20.89
N PRO A 389 0.14 -3.23 -20.25
CA PRO A 389 -0.27 -3.38 -18.85
C PRO A 389 -1.42 -4.37 -18.65
N VAL A 390 -2.08 -4.77 -19.74
CA VAL A 390 -3.24 -5.65 -19.74
C VAL A 390 -3.08 -6.73 -20.82
N PRO A 391 -3.52 -7.97 -20.57
CA PRO A 391 -3.37 -9.07 -21.54
C PRO A 391 -4.25 -8.92 -22.77
N ILE A 392 -5.41 -8.28 -22.63
CA ILE A 392 -6.44 -8.17 -23.68
C ILE A 392 -6.88 -6.71 -23.80
N SER A 393 -6.92 -6.17 -25.02
CA SER A 393 -7.39 -4.82 -25.32
C SER A 393 -8.71 -4.83 -26.09
N PRO A 394 -9.83 -4.54 -25.42
CA PRO A 394 -11.09 -4.24 -26.09
C PRO A 394 -10.97 -3.09 -27.10
N LEU A 395 -10.15 -2.06 -26.82
CA LEU A 395 -9.98 -0.93 -27.74
C LEU A 395 -9.26 -1.29 -29.03
N ARG A 396 -8.19 -2.11 -28.95
CA ARG A 396 -7.53 -2.64 -30.16
C ARG A 396 -8.48 -3.54 -30.94
N TYR A 397 -9.27 -4.38 -30.27
CA TYR A 397 -10.31 -5.19 -30.93
C TYR A 397 -11.32 -4.34 -31.70
N MET A 398 -11.69 -3.16 -31.18
CA MET A 398 -12.56 -2.20 -31.86
C MET A 398 -11.86 -1.36 -32.94
N GLY A 399 -10.57 -1.60 -33.22
CA GLY A 399 -9.81 -0.91 -34.26
C GLY A 399 -9.20 0.43 -33.84
N PHE A 400 -9.12 0.74 -32.55
CA PHE A 400 -8.49 1.99 -32.07
C PHE A 400 -6.95 1.93 -31.95
N GLY A 401 -6.38 0.73 -32.09
CA GLY A 401 -4.94 0.48 -32.11
C GLY A 401 -4.27 0.83 -33.45
N HIS A 402 -2.97 0.54 -33.55
CA HIS A 402 -2.26 0.60 -34.83
C HIS A 402 -2.70 -0.54 -35.75
N PRO A 403 -2.50 -0.44 -37.08
CA PRO A 403 -2.95 -1.47 -38.03
C PRO A 403 -2.41 -2.88 -37.76
N GLU A 404 -1.21 -2.97 -37.20
CA GLU A 404 -0.54 -4.24 -36.85
C GLU A 404 -0.83 -4.70 -35.42
N ASP A 405 -1.57 -3.91 -34.63
CA ASP A 405 -1.86 -4.24 -33.24
C ASP A 405 -2.83 -5.43 -33.14
N HIS A 406 -2.48 -6.41 -32.31
CA HIS A 406 -3.37 -7.49 -31.96
C HIS A 406 -4.11 -7.19 -30.64
N TRP A 407 -5.38 -7.61 -30.55
CA TRP A 407 -6.22 -7.40 -29.35
C TRP A 407 -5.76 -8.26 -28.16
N TRP A 408 -5.19 -9.42 -28.42
CA TRP A 408 -4.41 -10.19 -27.45
C TRP A 408 -2.97 -9.67 -27.43
N ARG A 409 -2.54 -9.13 -26.29
CA ARG A 409 -1.31 -8.32 -26.15
C ARG A 409 -0.12 -9.11 -25.61
N TRP A 410 -0.37 -10.02 -24.67
CA TRP A 410 0.70 -10.78 -24.03
C TRP A 410 1.06 -12.00 -24.86
N ASP A 411 2.30 -12.05 -25.32
CA ASP A 411 2.87 -13.23 -25.96
C ASP A 411 3.74 -14.03 -24.96
N ARG A 412 4.52 -14.98 -25.48
CA ARG A 412 5.42 -15.81 -24.69
C ARG A 412 6.54 -15.00 -24.01
N ASP A 413 6.88 -13.83 -24.53
CA ASP A 413 7.93 -12.98 -23.96
C ASP A 413 7.45 -12.19 -22.75
N HIS A 414 6.13 -12.06 -22.57
CA HIS A 414 5.51 -11.44 -21.39
C HIS A 414 5.27 -12.43 -20.24
N LEU A 415 5.54 -13.72 -20.45
CA LEU A 415 5.34 -14.77 -19.45
C LEU A 415 6.69 -15.24 -18.89
N PRO A 416 6.75 -15.59 -17.59
CA PRO A 416 7.93 -16.20 -17.00
C PRO A 416 8.40 -17.39 -17.83
N LYS A 417 9.62 -17.33 -18.34
CA LYS A 417 10.22 -18.37 -19.19
C LYS A 417 11.49 -18.91 -18.57
N TRP A 418 11.70 -20.21 -18.75
CA TRP A 418 12.96 -20.82 -18.34
C TRP A 418 14.10 -20.20 -19.15
N TYR A 419 15.12 -19.71 -18.47
CA TYR A 419 16.34 -19.20 -19.08
C TYR A 419 17.35 -20.35 -19.19
N PRO A 420 17.55 -20.93 -20.39
CA PRO A 420 18.56 -21.96 -20.57
C PRO A 420 19.94 -21.32 -20.54
N ALA A 421 20.79 -21.80 -19.62
CA ALA A 421 22.17 -21.36 -19.50
C ALA A 421 23.14 -22.55 -19.49
N LYS A 422 24.43 -22.28 -19.69
CA LYS A 422 25.46 -23.33 -19.78
C LYS A 422 25.71 -23.99 -18.43
N HIS A 423 25.60 -23.23 -17.35
CA HIS A 423 25.83 -23.73 -16.00
C HIS A 423 24.56 -23.70 -15.17
N TRP A 424 24.39 -24.68 -14.27
CA TRP A 424 23.18 -24.81 -13.45
C TRP A 424 22.91 -23.59 -12.55
N TRP A 425 23.95 -22.83 -12.18
CA TRP A 425 23.82 -21.59 -11.39
C TRP A 425 23.43 -20.36 -12.21
N GLU A 426 23.49 -20.44 -13.53
CA GLU A 426 23.02 -19.40 -14.46
C GLU A 426 21.58 -19.68 -14.94
N VAL A 427 21.08 -20.89 -14.69
CA VAL A 427 19.72 -21.27 -15.03
C VAL A 427 18.74 -20.60 -14.08
N GLY A 428 17.67 -20.04 -14.63
CA GLY A 428 16.67 -19.33 -13.84
C GLY A 428 15.37 -19.12 -14.58
N ILE A 429 14.49 -18.33 -13.97
CA ILE A 429 13.28 -17.84 -14.60
C ILE A 429 13.58 -16.43 -15.11
N ALA A 430 13.57 -16.25 -16.42
CA ALA A 430 13.49 -14.92 -17.02
C ALA A 430 12.05 -14.43 -16.84
N LEU A 431 11.90 -13.27 -16.21
CA LEU A 431 10.63 -12.62 -15.92
C LEU A 431 10.29 -11.56 -16.96
#